data_AF-A0A197K0F7-F1
#
_entry.id   AF-A0A197K0F7-F1
#
_cell.length_a   1.000
_cell.length_b   1.000
_cell.length_c   1.000
_cell.angle_alpha   90.00
_cell.angle_beta   90.00
_cell.angle_gamma   90.00
#
_symmetry.space_group_name_H-M   'P 1'
#
loop_
_entity.id
_entity.type
_entity.pdbx_description
1 polymer ?
#
loop_
_entity_poly.entity_id
_entity_poly.type
_entity_poly.pdbx_seq_one_letter_code
_entity_poly.pdbx_strand_id
1 'polypeptide(L)'
;MEIDQSSVSGNLAVLEEMRKVLDLDKELFKELKMILAGDHLSVSRLRTLMSRKSDDTTFFDRLSWAIPVLQLFHMQMLLCTSILRTHFGGDGLRPGSLRYYKVKLDRKGLDDEKPSHHHADEFLRTVFTAMVRRMWQSKQESNTRDSGEPSQLRRPIRPLLHHKRQCYTLYPGHGCLS
;
A
#
# COMPACT_ATOMS: atom_id res chain seq x y z
N MET A 1 -9.43 -12.95 26.00
CA MET A 1 -8.08 -12.73 26.53
C MET A 1 -7.57 -11.43 25.96
N GLU A 2 -7.19 -10.47 26.79
CA GLU A 2 -6.55 -9.24 26.33
C GLU A 2 -5.04 -9.52 26.22
N ILE A 3 -4.54 -9.61 24.99
CA ILE A 3 -3.12 -9.85 24.72
C ILE A 3 -2.45 -8.52 24.44
N ASP A 4 -1.41 -8.18 25.20
CA ASP A 4 -0.59 -7.01 24.91
C ASP A 4 0.30 -7.24 23.68
N GLN A 5 -0.22 -6.96 22.50
CA GLN A 5 0.51 -7.09 21.24
C GLN A 5 1.68 -6.08 21.10
N SER A 6 1.83 -5.16 22.05
CA SER A 6 2.92 -4.18 22.06
C SER A 6 4.24 -4.74 22.59
N SER A 7 4.20 -5.84 23.34
CA SER A 7 5.37 -6.50 23.93
C SER A 7 5.79 -7.76 23.17
N VAL A 8 7.06 -8.14 23.34
CA VAL A 8 7.62 -9.37 22.74
C VAL A 8 6.91 -10.62 23.28
N SER A 9 6.61 -10.66 24.58
CA SER A 9 5.86 -11.74 25.23
C SER A 9 4.43 -11.85 24.71
N GLY A 10 3.74 -10.73 24.50
CA GLY A 10 2.40 -10.77 23.92
C GLY A 10 2.39 -11.20 22.45
N ASN A 11 3.43 -10.90 21.67
CA ASN A 11 3.55 -11.43 20.31
C ASN A 11 3.71 -12.96 20.31
N LEU A 12 4.42 -13.54 21.27
CA LEU A 12 4.47 -15.00 21.43
C LEU A 12 3.09 -15.58 21.78
N ALA A 13 2.34 -14.92 22.67
CA ALA A 13 0.99 -15.33 23.01
C ALA A 13 0.06 -15.28 21.79
N VAL A 14 0.18 -14.27 20.92
CA VAL A 14 -0.55 -14.21 19.66
C VAL A 14 -0.24 -15.42 18.77
N LEU A 15 1.04 -15.80 18.62
CA LEU A 15 1.41 -16.98 17.80
C LEU A 15 0.82 -18.27 18.35
N GLU A 16 0.83 -18.47 19.67
CA GLU A 16 0.21 -19.64 20.29
C GLU A 16 -1.31 -19.66 20.13
N GLU A 17 -1.98 -18.51 20.26
CA GLU A 17 -3.41 -18.43 20.01
C GLU A 17 -3.76 -18.64 18.53
N MET A 18 -2.97 -18.10 17.59
CA MET A 18 -3.14 -18.39 16.16
C MET A 18 -3.00 -19.89 15.89
N ARG A 19 -2.00 -20.54 16.47
CA ARG A 19 -1.80 -21.99 16.35
C ARG A 19 -3.00 -22.76 16.88
N LYS A 20 -3.54 -22.38 18.05
CA LYS A 20 -4.73 -23.02 18.65
C LYS A 20 -5.98 -22.81 17.80
N VAL A 21 -6.23 -21.59 17.33
CA VAL A 21 -7.42 -21.24 16.53
C VAL A 21 -7.40 -21.94 15.18
N LEU A 22 -6.22 -22.08 14.57
CA LEU A 22 -6.03 -22.77 13.30
C LEU A 22 -5.85 -24.29 13.46
N ASP A 23 -5.91 -24.81 14.69
CA ASP A 23 -5.70 -26.22 15.05
C ASP A 23 -4.42 -26.82 14.44
N LEU A 24 -3.32 -26.06 14.50
CA LEU A 24 -2.04 -26.47 13.94
C LEU A 24 -1.24 -27.29 14.96
N ASP A 25 -0.98 -28.55 14.63
CA ASP A 25 -0.08 -29.41 15.40
C ASP A 25 1.36 -28.86 15.32
N LYS A 26 2.08 -28.91 16.44
CA LYS A 26 3.50 -28.56 16.52
C LYS A 26 4.35 -29.43 15.59
N GLU A 27 3.94 -30.67 15.35
CA GLU A 27 4.63 -31.60 14.46
C GLU A 27 4.68 -31.12 13.01
N LEU A 28 3.68 -30.36 12.55
CA LEU A 28 3.63 -29.79 11.20
C LEU A 28 4.82 -28.85 10.93
N PHE A 29 5.31 -28.16 11.95
CA PHE A 29 6.39 -27.18 11.82
C PHE A 29 7.78 -27.81 11.75
N LYS A 30 7.92 -29.15 11.87
CA LYS A 30 9.20 -29.82 11.63
C LYS A 30 9.60 -29.79 10.16
N GLU A 31 8.61 -29.83 9.27
CA GLU A 31 8.81 -29.88 7.82
C GLU A 31 8.37 -28.60 7.11
N LEU A 32 7.50 -27.81 7.74
CA LEU A 32 6.93 -26.60 7.16
C LEU A 32 7.57 -25.33 7.71
N LYS A 33 7.88 -24.42 6.78
CA LYS A 33 8.14 -23.01 7.10
C LYS A 33 6.91 -22.18 6.79
N MET A 34 6.57 -21.25 7.66
CA MET A 34 5.40 -20.40 7.54
C MET A 34 5.80 -18.93 7.39
N ILE A 35 5.23 -18.25 6.40
CA ILE A 35 5.39 -16.81 6.25
C ILE A 35 4.49 -16.12 7.27
N LEU A 36 5.10 -15.31 8.14
CA LEU A 36 4.39 -14.44 9.07
C LEU A 36 4.46 -13.02 8.55
N ALA A 37 3.41 -12.61 7.85
CA ALA A 37 3.29 -11.28 7.27
C ALA A 37 2.65 -10.29 8.25
N GLY A 38 3.24 -9.11 8.41
CA GLY A 38 2.71 -8.08 9.31
C GLY A 38 3.15 -6.67 8.94
N ASP A 39 2.82 -5.70 9.79
CA ASP A 39 3.43 -4.37 9.73
C ASP A 39 4.89 -4.41 10.21
N HIS A 40 5.61 -3.29 10.04
CA HIS A 40 7.03 -3.20 10.38
C HIS A 40 7.30 -3.50 11.86
N LEU A 41 6.43 -3.01 12.76
CA LEU A 41 6.63 -3.13 14.18
C LEU A 41 6.44 -4.57 14.65
N SER A 42 5.41 -5.24 14.14
CA SER A 42 5.11 -6.65 14.39
C SER A 42 6.23 -7.55 13.86
N VAL A 43 6.70 -7.33 12.64
CA VAL A 43 7.83 -8.09 12.06
C VAL A 43 9.11 -7.88 12.86
N SER A 44 9.39 -6.65 13.30
CA SER A 44 10.55 -6.36 14.16
C SER A 44 10.46 -7.13 15.48
N ARG A 45 9.29 -7.18 16.11
CA ARG A 45 9.06 -7.92 17.36
C ARG A 45 9.22 -9.42 17.17
N LEU A 46 8.71 -9.98 16.08
CA LEU A 46 8.91 -11.40 15.73
C LEU A 46 10.39 -11.74 15.59
N ARG A 47 11.18 -10.89 14.91
CA ARG A 47 12.64 -11.09 14.80
C ARG A 47 13.34 -11.01 16.15
N THR A 48 12.96 -10.06 17.00
CA THR A 48 13.48 -9.98 18.37
C THR A 48 13.12 -11.23 19.18
N LEU A 49 11.89 -11.74 19.02
CA LEU A 49 11.43 -12.97 19.67
C LEU A 49 12.26 -14.18 19.22
N MET A 50 12.46 -14.35 17.92
CA MET A 50 13.31 -15.42 17.37
C MET A 50 14.75 -15.32 17.90
N SER A 51 15.31 -14.12 17.97
CA SER A 51 16.65 -13.90 18.52
C SER A 51 16.74 -14.23 20.01
N ARG A 52 15.69 -14.01 20.80
CA ARG A 52 15.67 -14.35 22.23
C ARG A 52 15.49 -15.84 22.49
N LYS A 53 14.88 -16.55 21.54
CA LYS A 53 14.60 -17.98 21.61
C LYS A 53 15.61 -18.79 20.81
N SER A 54 16.72 -18.20 20.34
CA SER A 54 17.73 -18.89 19.53
C SER A 54 18.33 -20.10 20.23
N ASP A 55 18.37 -20.08 21.56
CA ASP A 55 19.05 -21.07 22.39
C ASP A 55 18.09 -22.18 22.87
N ASP A 56 16.80 -22.09 22.51
CA ASP A 56 15.82 -23.13 22.86
C ASP A 56 16.17 -24.46 22.17
N THR A 57 15.75 -25.57 22.78
CA THR A 57 16.19 -26.92 22.38
C THR A 57 15.52 -27.40 21.08
N THR A 58 14.24 -27.11 20.89
CA THR A 58 13.47 -27.62 19.75
C THR A 58 13.38 -26.61 18.60
N PHE A 59 13.26 -27.13 17.37
CA PHE A 59 13.05 -26.29 16.18
C PHE A 59 11.78 -25.42 16.28
N PHE A 60 10.73 -25.98 16.89
CA PHE A 60 9.47 -25.29 17.13
C PHE A 60 9.64 -24.14 18.13
N ASP A 61 10.27 -24.41 19.28
CA ASP A 61 10.44 -23.42 20.34
C ASP A 61 11.35 -22.28 19.87
N ARG A 62 12.43 -22.57 19.12
CA ARG A 62 13.27 -21.53 18.49
C ARG A 62 12.55 -20.65 17.46
N LEU A 63 11.29 -20.96 17.13
CA LEU A 63 10.52 -20.32 16.05
C LEU A 63 11.24 -20.39 14.70
N SER A 64 12.09 -21.40 14.48
CA SER A 64 12.90 -21.53 13.26
C SER A 64 12.06 -21.85 12.01
N TRP A 65 10.80 -22.23 12.20
CA TRP A 65 9.79 -22.40 11.17
C TRP A 65 9.22 -21.06 10.66
N ALA A 66 9.30 -19.99 11.45
CA ALA A 66 8.70 -18.71 11.11
C ALA A 66 9.60 -17.90 10.16
N ILE A 67 9.00 -17.33 9.11
CA ILE A 67 9.66 -16.39 8.19
C ILE A 67 8.94 -15.04 8.31
N PRO A 68 9.43 -14.11 9.15
CA PRO A 68 8.83 -12.79 9.30
C PRO A 68 9.07 -11.92 8.07
N VAL A 69 7.99 -11.53 7.39
CA VAL A 69 8.02 -10.73 6.17
C VAL A 69 7.16 -9.48 6.36
N LEU A 70 7.66 -8.32 5.90
CA LEU A 70 6.84 -7.12 5.86
C LEU A 70 5.74 -7.30 4.82
N GLN A 71 4.48 -7.17 5.21
CA GLN A 71 3.36 -7.40 4.30
C GLN A 71 3.37 -6.37 3.16
N LEU A 72 3.17 -6.83 1.92
CA LEU A 72 3.24 -5.98 0.72
C LEU A 72 2.30 -4.78 0.78
N PHE A 73 1.12 -4.96 1.36
CA PHE A 73 0.18 -3.86 1.58
C PHE A 73 0.77 -2.75 2.47
N HIS A 74 1.42 -3.11 3.58
CA HIS A 74 2.10 -2.13 4.44
C HIS A 74 3.28 -1.46 3.74
N MET A 75 3.99 -2.15 2.85
CA MET A 75 5.01 -1.53 2.00
C MET A 75 4.42 -0.49 1.06
N GLN A 76 3.27 -0.77 0.44
CA GLN A 76 2.57 0.18 -0.43
C GLN A 76 2.09 1.41 0.36
N MET A 77 1.55 1.22 1.56
CA MET A 77 1.18 2.31 2.47
C MET A 77 2.38 3.18 2.83
N LEU A 78 3.50 2.56 3.19
CA LEU A 78 4.73 3.26 3.54
C LEU A 78 5.27 4.04 2.34
N LEU A 79 5.30 3.43 1.15
CA LEU A 79 5.73 4.09 -0.09
C LEU A 79 4.88 5.33 -0.40
N CYS A 80 3.56 5.20 -0.37
CA CYS A 80 2.66 6.33 -0.59
C CYS A 80 2.90 7.47 0.41
N THR A 81 3.04 7.11 1.69
CA THR A 81 3.31 8.05 2.78
C THR A 81 4.66 8.74 2.60
N SER A 82 5.72 8.00 2.24
CA SER A 82 7.05 8.55 1.97
C SER A 82 7.03 9.51 0.79
N ILE A 83 6.39 9.15 -0.33
CA ILE A 83 6.27 10.04 -1.49
C ILE A 83 5.53 11.31 -1.11
N LEU A 84 4.41 11.21 -0.39
CA LEU A 84 3.63 12.37 0.02
C LEU A 84 4.44 13.25 0.97
N ARG A 85 5.08 12.71 2.00
CA ARG A 85 5.90 13.51 2.94
C ARG A 85 7.07 14.21 2.26
N THR A 86 7.76 13.53 1.35
CA THR A 86 8.96 14.08 0.70
C THR A 86 8.62 15.05 -0.43
N HIS A 87 7.51 14.83 -1.15
CA HIS A 87 7.18 15.57 -2.37
C HIS A 87 5.85 16.33 -2.29
N PHE A 88 5.25 16.48 -1.10
CA PHE A 88 4.00 17.25 -0.97
C PHE A 88 4.18 18.66 -1.53
N GLY A 89 5.29 19.30 -1.18
CA GLY A 89 5.64 20.66 -1.58
C GLY A 89 4.97 21.74 -0.72
N GLY A 90 5.38 22.99 -0.98
CA GLY A 90 5.05 24.19 -0.19
C GLY A 90 3.62 24.73 -0.39
N ASP A 91 3.46 26.04 -0.53
CA ASP A 91 2.16 26.75 -0.52
C ASP A 91 1.03 26.22 -1.45
N GLY A 92 1.35 25.40 -2.46
CA GLY A 92 0.39 24.87 -3.43
C GLY A 92 0.05 25.87 -4.55
N LEU A 93 0.79 26.99 -4.65
CA LEU A 93 0.59 28.02 -5.67
C LEU A 93 1.37 27.72 -6.94
N ARG A 94 2.51 27.03 -6.83
CA ARG A 94 3.41 26.73 -7.96
C ARG A 94 3.14 25.36 -8.59
N PRO A 95 3.04 25.27 -9.92
CA PRO A 95 2.95 23.99 -10.63
C PRO A 95 4.15 23.08 -10.30
N GLY A 96 3.90 21.77 -10.23
CA GLY A 96 4.95 20.76 -10.01
C GLY A 96 4.97 20.13 -8.62
N SER A 97 4.31 20.72 -7.62
CA SER A 97 4.14 20.10 -6.30
C SER A 97 2.89 19.21 -6.23
N LEU A 98 2.92 18.16 -5.41
CA LEU A 98 1.73 17.35 -5.15
C LEU A 98 0.61 18.18 -4.49
N ARG A 99 0.94 19.16 -3.66
CA ARG A 99 -0.03 20.07 -3.05
C ARG A 99 -0.76 20.92 -4.08
N TYR A 100 -0.05 21.45 -5.09
CA TYR A 100 -0.67 22.14 -6.21
C TYR A 100 -1.68 21.24 -6.93
N TYR A 101 -1.31 20.00 -7.24
CA TYR A 101 -2.22 19.07 -7.91
C TYR A 101 -3.41 18.67 -7.04
N LYS A 102 -3.22 18.49 -5.73
CA LYS A 102 -4.30 18.23 -4.78
C LYS A 102 -5.34 19.35 -4.81
N VAL A 103 -4.90 20.61 -4.75
CA VAL A 103 -5.78 21.79 -4.80
C VAL A 103 -6.50 21.87 -6.15
N LYS A 104 -5.79 21.67 -7.27
CA LYS A 104 -6.38 21.74 -8.61
C LYS A 104 -7.37 20.62 -8.92
N LEU A 105 -7.19 19.43 -8.33
CA LEU A 105 -8.09 18.29 -8.50
C LEU A 105 -9.18 18.22 -7.43
N ASP A 106 -9.28 19.23 -6.55
CA ASP A 106 -10.22 19.28 -5.41
C ASP A 106 -10.26 17.97 -4.59
N ARG A 107 -9.08 17.37 -4.35
CA ARG A 107 -8.99 16.09 -3.63
C ARG A 107 -9.01 16.31 -2.12
N LYS A 108 -10.15 15.98 -1.50
CA LYS A 108 -10.37 15.99 -0.05
C LYS A 108 -9.79 14.73 0.60
N GLY A 109 -9.39 14.81 1.87
CA GLY A 109 -8.92 13.65 2.65
C GLY A 109 -7.49 13.16 2.35
N LEU A 110 -6.70 13.96 1.65
CA LEU A 110 -5.24 13.77 1.50
C LEU A 110 -4.51 14.68 2.48
N ASP A 111 -3.90 14.08 3.49
CA ASP A 111 -3.00 14.72 4.45
C ASP A 111 -1.56 14.31 4.12
N ASP A 112 -0.59 15.19 4.33
CA ASP A 112 0.83 14.89 4.18
C ASP A 112 1.39 14.03 5.32
N GLU A 113 0.81 14.09 6.52
CA GLU A 113 1.30 13.31 7.66
C GLU A 113 0.73 11.90 7.73
N LYS A 114 -0.60 11.77 7.59
CA LYS A 114 -1.33 10.50 7.75
C LYS A 114 -2.43 10.34 6.68
N PRO A 115 -2.04 10.22 5.41
CA PRO A 115 -3.03 10.01 4.35
C PRO A 115 -3.70 8.65 4.48
N SER A 116 -5.01 8.60 4.19
CA SER A 116 -5.66 7.33 3.88
C SER A 116 -4.96 6.69 2.68
N HIS A 117 -4.58 5.42 2.80
CA HIS A 117 -3.87 4.70 1.75
C HIS A 117 -4.62 4.73 0.41
N HIS A 118 -5.94 4.51 0.44
CA HIS A 118 -6.77 4.53 -0.76
C HIS A 118 -6.69 5.89 -1.47
N HIS A 119 -6.83 6.99 -0.72
CA HIS A 119 -6.75 8.33 -1.32
C HIS A 119 -5.34 8.64 -1.83
N ALA A 120 -4.30 8.24 -1.10
CA ALA A 120 -2.91 8.43 -1.50
C ALA A 120 -2.56 7.69 -2.79
N ASP A 121 -2.84 6.39 -2.85
CA ASP A 121 -2.52 5.54 -4.00
C ASP A 121 -3.27 6.04 -5.25
N GLU A 122 -4.59 6.30 -5.14
CA GLU A 122 -5.39 6.82 -6.24
C GLU A 122 -4.84 8.16 -6.75
N PHE A 123 -4.51 9.07 -5.83
CA PHE A 123 -3.99 10.39 -6.17
C PHE A 123 -2.63 10.32 -6.85
N LEU A 124 -1.68 9.57 -6.28
CA LEU A 124 -0.33 9.42 -6.84
C LEU A 124 -0.38 8.78 -8.23
N ARG A 125 -1.20 7.74 -8.44
CA ARG A 125 -1.41 7.13 -9.76
C ARG A 125 -2.02 8.11 -10.75
N THR A 126 -2.99 8.90 -10.31
CA THR A 126 -3.64 9.92 -11.16
C THR A 126 -2.63 10.96 -11.62
N VAL A 127 -1.85 11.53 -10.70
CA VAL A 127 -0.83 12.54 -10.99
C VAL A 127 0.25 11.98 -11.90
N PHE A 128 0.80 10.80 -11.57
CA PHE A 128 1.82 10.16 -12.39
C PHE A 128 1.33 9.88 -13.82
N THR A 129 0.12 9.32 -13.95
CA THR A 129 -0.48 9.04 -15.27
C THR A 129 -0.68 10.31 -16.08
N ALA A 130 -1.14 11.40 -15.45
CA ALA A 130 -1.30 12.68 -16.10
C ALA A 130 0.04 13.27 -16.57
N MET A 131 1.09 13.17 -15.75
CA MET A 131 2.44 13.61 -16.11
C MET A 131 2.99 12.84 -17.31
N VAL A 132 2.92 11.51 -17.29
CA VAL A 132 3.37 10.67 -18.41
C VAL A 132 2.61 11.00 -19.69
N ARG A 133 1.29 11.17 -19.61
CA ARG A 133 0.47 11.57 -20.76
C ARG A 133 0.84 12.96 -21.29
N ARG A 134 1.12 13.93 -20.42
CA ARG A 134 1.52 15.28 -20.86
C ARG A 134 2.90 15.27 -21.54
N MET A 135 3.86 14.52 -21.00
CA MET A 135 5.17 14.34 -21.63
C MET A 135 5.05 13.73 -23.02
N TRP A 136 4.22 12.68 -23.15
CA TRP A 136 3.96 12.05 -24.44
C TRP A 136 3.34 13.02 -25.45
N GLN A 137 2.30 13.76 -25.04
CA GLN A 137 1.65 14.77 -25.90
C GLN A 137 2.63 15.85 -26.33
N SER A 138 3.46 16.36 -25.42
CA SER A 138 4.47 17.38 -25.74
C SER A 138 5.47 16.90 -26.79
N LYS A 139 5.87 15.62 -26.74
CA LYS A 139 6.79 15.03 -27.74
C LYS A 139 6.11 14.90 -29.11
N GLN A 140 4.83 14.54 -29.14
CA GLN A 140 4.06 14.51 -30.38
C GLN A 140 3.93 15.90 -30.99
N GLU A 141 3.57 16.90 -30.18
CA GLU A 141 3.46 18.30 -30.60
C GLU A 141 4.77 18.81 -31.21
N SER A 142 5.93 18.52 -30.61
CA SER A 142 7.24 18.88 -31.19
C SER A 142 7.52 18.18 -32.51
N ASN A 143 7.18 16.89 -32.63
CA ASN A 143 7.45 16.10 -33.83
C ASN A 143 6.62 16.58 -35.04
N THR A 144 5.37 16.99 -34.80
CA THR A 144 4.52 17.64 -35.83
C THR A 144 5.02 19.03 -36.24
N ARG A 145 5.68 19.78 -35.35
CA ARG A 145 6.24 21.10 -35.69
C ARG A 145 7.47 20.99 -36.59
N ASP A 146 8.30 19.96 -36.37
CA ASP A 146 9.50 19.73 -37.19
C ASP A 146 9.20 19.12 -38.57
N SER A 147 8.04 18.49 -38.75
CA SER A 147 7.66 17.81 -40.01
C SER A 147 6.82 18.66 -40.97
N GLY A 148 6.42 19.89 -40.58
CA GLY A 148 5.69 20.82 -41.45
C GLY A 148 4.28 20.39 -41.86
N GLU A 149 3.80 19.21 -41.46
CA GLU A 149 2.45 18.74 -41.79
C GLU A 149 1.38 19.33 -40.86
N PRO A 150 0.27 19.87 -41.40
CA PRO A 150 -0.83 20.38 -40.59
C PRO A 150 -1.53 19.27 -39.81
N SER A 151 -1.67 19.45 -38.50
CA SER A 151 -2.21 18.48 -37.55
C SER A 151 -3.69 18.14 -37.80
N GLN A 152 -3.97 17.15 -38.65
CA GLN A 152 -5.34 16.66 -38.91
C GLN A 152 -5.78 15.48 -38.03
N LEU A 153 -5.00 15.11 -37.00
CA LEU A 153 -5.36 14.03 -36.07
C LEU A 153 -5.63 14.52 -34.64
N ARG A 154 -6.44 15.56 -34.48
CA ARG A 154 -7.04 15.89 -33.18
C ARG A 154 -8.30 15.05 -32.96
N ARG A 155 -8.15 13.76 -32.63
CA ARG A 155 -9.20 13.11 -31.83
C ARG A 155 -8.95 13.50 -30.38
N PRO A 156 -9.83 14.29 -29.73
CA PRO A 156 -9.71 14.49 -28.30
C PRO A 156 -9.83 13.11 -27.65
N ILE A 157 -8.79 12.69 -26.92
CA ILE A 157 -8.94 11.60 -25.96
C ILE A 157 -9.99 12.13 -24.99
N ARG A 158 -11.23 11.61 -25.10
CA ARG A 158 -12.31 11.98 -24.18
C ARG A 158 -11.76 11.89 -22.75
N PRO A 159 -11.99 12.90 -21.90
CA PRO A 159 -11.73 12.72 -20.49
C PRO A 159 -12.55 11.52 -20.03
N LEU A 160 -11.90 10.46 -19.56
CA LEU A 160 -12.55 9.45 -18.71
C LEU A 160 -12.80 10.11 -17.35
N LEU A 161 -13.66 11.13 -17.33
CA LEU A 161 -14.31 11.69 -16.16
C LEU A 161 -15.77 11.24 -16.16
N HIS A 162 -16.00 9.97 -16.42
CA HIS A 162 -17.24 9.28 -16.09
C HIS A 162 -16.89 7.88 -15.60
N HIS A 163 -16.45 7.81 -14.35
CA HIS A 163 -16.72 6.64 -13.52
C HIS A 163 -17.13 7.12 -12.13
N LYS A 164 -18.34 7.69 -12.07
CA LYS A 164 -19.09 7.69 -10.82
C LYS A 164 -19.45 6.23 -10.55
N ARG A 165 -18.99 5.73 -9.40
CA ARG A 165 -19.40 4.50 -8.72
C ARG A 165 -19.06 3.18 -9.41
N GLN A 166 -18.01 2.54 -8.91
CA GLN A 166 -18.05 1.09 -8.72
C GLN A 166 -17.56 0.80 -7.31
N CYS A 167 -18.52 0.67 -6.41
CA CYS A 167 -18.31 0.03 -5.13
C CYS A 167 -17.86 -1.41 -5.42
N TYR A 168 -16.71 -1.81 -4.89
CA TYR A 168 -16.34 -3.21 -4.82
C TYR A 168 -17.20 -3.86 -3.72
N THR A 169 -18.36 -4.40 -4.10
CA THR A 169 -19.05 -5.41 -3.29
C THR A 169 -18.41 -6.76 -3.56
N LEU A 170 -17.39 -7.10 -2.78
CA LEU A 170 -17.00 -8.49 -2.55
C LEU A 170 -17.87 -8.97 -1.38
N TYR A 171 -19.05 -9.54 -1.67
CA TYR A 171 -19.82 -10.53 -0.87
C TYR A 171 -21.23 -10.65 -1.47
N PRO A 172 -21.72 -11.86 -1.81
CA PRO A 172 -23.07 -12.04 -2.32
C PRO A 172 -24.03 -12.22 -1.15
N GLY A 173 -24.98 -11.30 -0.98
CA GLY A 173 -26.12 -11.52 -0.07
C GLY A 173 -26.67 -10.23 0.52
N HIS A 174 -27.99 -10.07 0.37
CA HIS A 174 -28.88 -9.06 0.94
C HIS A 174 -29.10 -7.79 0.09
N GLY A 175 -30.34 -7.69 -0.40
CA GLY A 175 -30.81 -6.65 -1.30
C GLY A 175 -31.02 -5.29 -0.64
N CYS A 176 -30.96 -4.25 -1.47
CA CYS A 176 -31.37 -2.89 -1.14
C CYS A 176 -32.88 -2.84 -0.85
N LEU A 177 -33.23 -2.30 0.32
CA LEU A 177 -34.46 -1.54 0.50
C LEU A 177 -34.10 -0.05 0.43
N SER A 178 -34.99 0.66 -0.26
CA SER A 178 -34.97 2.06 -0.73
C SER A 178 -34.59 3.12 0.29
#